data_AF-A0A255PLK3-F1
#
_entry.id   AF-A0A255PLK3-F1
#
_cell.length_a   1.000
_cell.length_b   1.000
_cell.length_c   1.000
_cell.angle_alpha   90.00
_cell.angle_beta   90.00
_cell.angle_gamma   90.00
#
_symmetry.space_group_name_H-M   'P 1'
#
loop_
_entity.id
_entity.type
_entity.pdbx_description
1 polymer ?
#
loop_
_entity_poly.entity_id
_entity_poly.type
_entity_poly.pdbx_seq_one_letter_code
_entity_poly.pdbx_strand_id
1 'polypeptide(L)'
;MVDRPGLIVPEITERYGVSPDTVRTVWARHREWPGPAGKRGRYKEYDAQAVADFVRKHIERQAVELEPRRLYTAQQLEDAGIGIKAGTIRADLTRGRWPEPDDAEHGVKRWYGQTAMTAMTSRRSYRRNREG
;
A
#
# COMPACT_ATOMS: atom_id res chain seq x y z
N MET A 1 1.28 32.27 -8.39
CA MET A 1 1.56 31.77 -7.03
C MET A 1 0.46 30.77 -6.74
N VAL A 2 0.78 29.47 -6.73
CA VAL A 2 -0.24 28.44 -6.45
C VAL A 2 -0.44 28.45 -4.94
N ASP A 3 -1.62 28.85 -4.50
CA ASP A 3 -2.08 28.71 -3.12
C ASP A 3 -1.90 27.24 -2.71
N ARG A 4 -0.90 26.96 -1.86
CA ARG A 4 -0.65 25.60 -1.39
C ARG A 4 -1.52 25.40 -0.17
N PRO A 5 -2.60 24.60 -0.24
CA PRO A 5 -3.46 24.42 0.92
C PRO A 5 -2.65 23.77 2.03
N GLY A 6 -2.54 24.44 3.16
CA GLY A 6 -2.01 23.84 4.39
C GLY A 6 -3.03 22.85 4.96
N LEU A 7 -2.59 21.65 5.30
CA LEU A 7 -3.43 20.62 5.92
C LEU A 7 -3.15 20.53 7.41
N ILE A 8 -4.20 20.53 8.21
CA ILE A 8 -4.13 20.14 9.62
C ILE A 8 -4.43 18.65 9.79
N VAL A 9 -4.01 18.06 10.92
CA VAL A 9 -4.25 16.64 11.23
C VAL A 9 -5.66 16.14 10.89
N PRO A 10 -6.77 16.80 11.27
CA PRO A 10 -8.10 16.31 10.91
C PRO A 10 -8.35 16.27 9.38
N GLU A 11 -7.84 17.24 8.61
CA GLU A 11 -7.97 17.23 7.14
C GLU A 11 -7.12 16.10 6.52
N ILE A 12 -5.95 15.81 7.09
CA ILE A 12 -5.13 14.66 6.70
C ILE A 12 -5.89 13.35 6.97
N THR A 13 -6.57 13.24 8.11
CA THR A 13 -7.34 12.03 8.45
C THR A 13 -8.51 11.80 7.51
N GLU A 14 -9.26 12.85 7.17
CA GLU A 14 -10.35 12.76 6.22
C GLU A 14 -9.85 12.40 4.81
N ARG A 15 -8.76 13.04 4.37
CA ARG A 15 -8.20 12.82 3.03
C ARG A 15 -7.67 11.42 2.79
N TYR A 16 -7.01 10.83 3.78
CA TYR A 16 -6.37 9.52 3.65
C TYR A 16 -7.14 8.38 4.35
N GLY A 17 -8.29 8.67 4.96
CA GLY A 17 -9.12 7.68 5.65
C GLY A 17 -8.41 7.00 6.83
N VAL A 18 -7.54 7.73 7.52
CA VAL A 18 -6.75 7.23 8.66
C VAL A 18 -7.16 7.91 9.96
N SER A 19 -6.93 7.26 11.10
CA SER A 19 -7.24 7.85 12.40
C SER A 19 -6.28 8.99 12.77
N PRO A 20 -6.74 10.01 13.52
CA PRO A 20 -5.89 11.12 13.99
C PRO A 20 -4.75 10.65 14.88
N ASP A 21 -4.93 9.54 15.60
CA ASP A 21 -3.86 8.93 16.36
C ASP A 21 -2.76 8.40 15.45
N THR A 22 -3.11 7.64 14.40
CA THR A 22 -2.16 7.14 13.40
C THR A 22 -1.28 8.25 12.81
N VAL A 23 -1.87 9.39 12.46
CA VAL A 23 -1.10 10.53 11.94
C VAL A 23 -0.12 11.06 13.00
N ARG A 24 -0.52 11.14 14.28
CA ARG A 24 0.31 11.71 15.36
C ARG A 24 1.35 10.75 15.94
N THR A 25 1.02 9.48 16.07
CA THR A 25 1.83 8.48 16.77
C THR A 25 2.64 7.63 15.81
N VAL A 26 2.15 7.41 14.59
CA VAL A 26 2.84 6.61 13.57
C VAL A 26 3.53 7.52 12.56
N TRP A 27 2.77 8.38 11.87
CA TRP A 27 3.33 9.17 10.76
C TRP A 27 4.25 10.28 11.27
N ALA A 28 3.82 11.09 12.23
CA ALA A 28 4.59 12.21 12.75
C ALA A 28 5.86 11.81 13.53
N ARG A 29 6.05 10.51 13.84
CA ARG A 29 7.31 9.98 14.39
C ARG A 29 8.30 9.54 13.31
N HIS A 30 7.86 9.45 12.05
CA HIS A 30 8.74 9.09 10.95
C HIS A 30 9.75 10.21 10.68
N ARG A 31 11.02 9.87 10.49
CA ARG A 31 12.11 10.84 10.24
C ARG A 31 11.84 11.73 9.03
N GLU A 32 11.17 11.20 8.02
CA GLU A 32 10.83 11.89 6.77
C GLU A 32 9.45 12.55 6.79
N TRP A 33 8.76 12.55 7.94
CA TRP A 33 7.52 13.31 8.07
C TRP A 33 7.78 14.80 7.90
N PRO A 34 6.95 15.54 7.12
CA PRO A 34 7.16 16.96 6.92
C PRO A 34 7.15 17.74 8.23
N GLY A 35 8.06 18.71 8.32
CA GLY A 35 8.02 19.73 9.35
C GLY A 35 6.73 20.55 9.26
N PRO A 36 6.25 21.13 10.36
CA PRO A 36 5.10 22.01 10.33
C PRO A 36 5.41 23.26 9.48
N ALA A 37 4.58 23.52 8.48
CA ALA A 37 4.64 24.72 7.63
C ALA A 37 4.09 25.96 8.36
N GLY A 38 3.24 25.74 9.36
CA GLY A 38 2.62 26.82 10.13
C GLY A 38 1.75 26.31 11.27
N LYS A 39 0.86 27.19 11.75
CA LYS A 39 -0.16 26.86 12.75
C LYS A 39 -1.50 27.47 12.33
N ARG A 40 -2.56 26.67 12.47
CA ARG A 40 -3.96 27.09 12.28
C ARG A 40 -4.70 26.91 13.60
N GLY A 41 -4.76 27.98 14.39
CA GLY A 41 -5.27 27.95 15.76
C GLY A 41 -4.44 27.00 16.65
N ARG A 42 -5.09 25.98 17.22
CA ARG A 42 -4.41 24.97 18.05
C ARG A 42 -3.67 23.88 17.25
N TYR A 43 -3.87 23.83 15.93
CA TYR A 43 -3.34 22.75 15.10
C TYR A 43 -2.05 23.17 14.39
N LYS A 44 -1.11 22.21 14.28
CA LYS A 44 0.03 22.33 13.38
C LYS A 44 -0.46 22.15 11.95
N GLU A 45 -0.02 23.02 11.08
CA GLU A 45 -0.32 22.98 9.66
C GLU A 45 0.88 22.37 8.92
N TYR A 46 0.61 21.49 7.97
CA TYR A 46 1.59 20.81 7.15
C TYR A 46 1.32 21.14 5.68
N ASP A 47 2.37 21.23 4.87
CA ASP A 47 2.21 21.41 3.43
C ASP A 47 1.52 20.17 2.82
N ALA A 48 0.42 20.37 2.10
CA ALA A 48 -0.35 19.27 1.51
C ALA A 48 0.48 18.40 0.58
N GLN A 49 1.37 19.01 -0.20
CA GLN A 49 2.21 18.29 -1.16
C GLN A 49 3.25 17.45 -0.43
N ALA A 50 3.85 17.96 0.64
CA ALA A 50 4.82 17.22 1.44
C ALA A 50 4.16 16.04 2.19
N VAL A 51 2.94 16.21 2.68
CA VAL A 51 2.16 15.09 3.26
C VAL A 51 1.82 14.06 2.18
N ALA A 52 1.40 14.49 0.99
CA ALA A 52 1.11 13.59 -0.13
C ALA A 52 2.36 12.82 -0.59
N ASP A 53 3.52 13.47 -0.66
CA ASP A 53 4.78 12.82 -1.02
C ASP A 53 5.20 11.79 0.03
N PHE A 54 5.10 12.16 1.32
CA PHE A 54 5.33 11.22 2.41
C PHE A 54 4.40 10.00 2.32
N VAL A 55 3.10 10.23 2.13
CA VAL A 55 2.13 9.15 2.01
C VAL A 55 2.48 8.27 0.81
N ARG A 56 2.74 8.86 -0.36
CA ARG A 56 3.12 8.12 -1.58
C ARG A 56 4.40 7.30 -1.41
N LYS A 57 5.39 7.83 -0.69
CA LYS A 57 6.72 7.22 -0.55
C LYS A 57 6.80 6.18 0.56
N HIS A 58 6.09 6.41 1.66
CA HIS A 58 6.27 5.65 2.91
C HIS A 58 5.05 4.85 3.35
N ILE A 59 3.84 5.25 2.91
CA ILE A 59 2.58 4.67 3.40
C ILE A 59 1.85 3.91 2.30
N GLU A 60 1.68 4.52 1.14
CA GLU A 60 1.21 3.83 -0.06
C GLU A 60 2.30 2.85 -0.48
N ARG A 61 2.08 1.58 -0.15
CA ARG A 61 2.72 0.51 -0.92
C ARG A 61 2.27 0.70 -2.36
N GLN A 62 3.17 1.21 -3.20
CA GLN A 62 2.93 1.31 -4.64
C GLN A 62 2.38 -0.04 -5.08
N ALA A 63 1.16 -0.01 -5.64
CA ALA A 63 0.63 -1.17 -6.32
C ALA A 63 1.51 -1.34 -7.55
N VAL A 64 2.54 -2.19 -7.43
CA VAL A 64 3.38 -2.49 -8.57
C VAL A 64 2.48 -3.17 -9.60
N GLU A 65 2.33 -2.51 -10.75
CA GLU A 65 1.60 -3.05 -11.88
C GLU A 65 2.47 -4.11 -12.54
N LEU A 66 2.06 -5.36 -12.39
CA LEU A 66 2.70 -6.47 -13.09
C LEU A 66 2.22 -6.51 -14.54
N GLU A 67 3.11 -6.83 -15.47
CA GLU A 67 2.72 -7.08 -16.85
C GLU A 67 1.65 -8.20 -16.91
N PRO A 68 0.43 -7.93 -17.41
CA PRO A 68 -0.71 -8.84 -17.24
C PRO A 68 -0.49 -10.25 -17.79
N ARG A 69 0.16 -10.36 -18.94
CA ARG A 69 0.39 -11.62 -19.68
C ARG A 69 1.74 -12.27 -19.41
N ARG A 70 2.56 -11.68 -18.53
CA ARG A 70 3.83 -12.27 -18.15
C ARG A 70 3.62 -13.24 -17.00
N LEU A 71 4.28 -14.39 -17.08
CA LEU A 71 4.31 -15.38 -16.01
C LEU A 71 5.38 -15.03 -14.99
N TYR A 72 4.98 -15.00 -13.71
CA TYR A 72 5.85 -14.72 -12.58
C TYR A 72 5.83 -15.91 -11.61
N THR A 73 7.01 -16.30 -11.14
CA THR A 73 7.15 -17.20 -10.00
C THR A 73 6.82 -16.47 -8.70
N ALA A 74 6.54 -17.21 -7.62
CA ALA A 74 6.35 -16.61 -6.29
C ALA A 74 7.53 -15.72 -5.84
N GLN A 75 8.76 -16.08 -6.23
CA GLN A 75 9.95 -15.30 -5.92
C GLN A 75 9.99 -13.99 -6.72
N GLN A 76 9.62 -14.04 -8.00
CA GLN A 76 9.54 -12.83 -8.83
C GLN A 76 8.39 -11.92 -8.43
N LEU A 77 7.28 -12.47 -7.94
CA LEU A 77 6.18 -11.66 -7.38
C LEU A 77 6.62 -10.93 -6.09
N GLU A 78 7.42 -11.58 -5.24
CA GLU A 78 8.03 -10.94 -4.08
C GLU A 78 9.04 -9.86 -4.49
N ASP A 79 9.93 -10.16 -5.43
CA ASP A 79 10.94 -9.25 -5.96
C ASP A 79 10.32 -8.03 -6.65
N ALA A 80 9.24 -8.25 -7.39
CA ALA A 80 8.42 -7.18 -7.97
C ALA A 80 7.72 -6.31 -6.90
N GLY A 81 7.84 -6.62 -5.61
CA GLY A 81 7.42 -5.71 -4.56
C GLY A 81 5.90 -5.55 -4.42
N ILE A 82 5.10 -6.51 -4.90
CA ILE A 82 3.62 -6.42 -4.83
C ILE A 82 3.06 -6.46 -3.39
N GLY A 83 3.93 -6.61 -2.39
CA GLY A 83 3.56 -6.53 -0.97
C GLY A 83 3.18 -7.86 -0.33
N ILE A 84 3.52 -8.98 -0.96
CA ILE A 84 3.41 -10.34 -0.41
C ILE A 84 4.74 -11.10 -0.58
N LYS A 85 5.12 -11.91 0.42
CA LYS A 85 6.32 -12.73 0.35
C LYS A 85 6.06 -14.04 -0.39
N ALA A 86 7.07 -14.60 -1.04
CA ALA A 86 6.97 -15.89 -1.74
C ALA A 86 6.55 -17.02 -0.80
N GLY A 87 7.06 -17.02 0.44
CA GLY A 87 6.64 -17.97 1.47
C GLY A 87 5.16 -17.88 1.81
N THR A 88 4.60 -16.66 1.85
CA THR A 88 3.16 -16.44 2.08
C THR A 88 2.33 -16.88 0.89
N ILE A 89 2.79 -16.64 -0.35
CA ILE A 89 2.12 -17.14 -1.56
C ILE A 89 2.00 -18.68 -1.49
N ARG A 90 3.11 -19.36 -1.21
CA ARG A 90 3.14 -20.83 -1.10
C ARG A 90 2.22 -21.36 0.00
N ALA A 91 2.20 -20.70 1.16
CA ALA A 91 1.33 -21.08 2.27
C ALA A 91 -0.16 -20.79 2.01
N ASP A 92 -0.49 -19.70 1.32
CA ASP A 92 -1.87 -19.40 0.96
C ASP A 92 -2.37 -20.33 -0.16
N LEU A 93 -1.48 -20.74 -1.08
CA LEU A 93 -1.80 -21.72 -2.11
C LEU A 93 -2.20 -23.06 -1.49
N THR A 94 -1.46 -23.57 -0.50
CA THR A 94 -1.83 -24.82 0.19
C THR A 94 -3.12 -24.69 1.01
N ARG A 95 -3.48 -23.47 1.42
CA ARG A 95 -4.72 -23.17 2.16
C ARG A 95 -5.90 -22.81 1.26
N GLY A 96 -5.75 -22.86 -0.07
CA GLY A 96 -6.80 -22.48 -1.03
C GLY A 96 -7.17 -20.99 -1.00
N ARG A 97 -6.27 -20.13 -0.47
CA ARG A 97 -6.46 -18.67 -0.38
C ARG A 97 -5.71 -17.89 -1.46
N TRP A 98 -4.88 -18.59 -2.22
CA TRP A 98 -4.18 -18.06 -3.40
C TRP A 98 -4.67 -18.82 -4.64
N PRO A 99 -4.85 -18.16 -5.80
CA PRO A 99 -5.28 -18.83 -7.03
C PRO A 99 -4.31 -19.95 -7.44
N GLU A 100 -4.85 -20.94 -8.13
CA GLU A 100 -4.04 -21.99 -8.76
C GLU A 100 -3.06 -21.38 -9.76
N PRO A 101 -1.86 -21.98 -9.94
CA PRO A 101 -0.89 -21.50 -10.91
C PRO A 101 -1.41 -21.64 -12.34
N ASP A 102 -1.25 -20.58 -13.13
CA ASP A 102 -1.61 -20.56 -14.55
C ASP A 102 -0.66 -21.42 -15.39
N ASP A 103 0.59 -21.55 -14.93
CA ASP A 103 1.60 -22.43 -15.51
C ASP A 103 2.33 -23.20 -14.41
N ALA A 104 2.53 -24.49 -14.63
CA ALA A 104 3.26 -25.38 -13.73
C ALA A 104 4.33 -26.20 -14.46
N GLU A 105 4.75 -25.77 -15.66
CA GLU A 105 5.78 -26.45 -16.42
C GLU A 105 7.03 -26.71 -15.57
N HIS A 106 7.56 -27.93 -15.71
CA HIS A 106 8.74 -28.40 -14.99
C HIS A 106 8.65 -28.29 -13.45
N GLY A 107 7.45 -28.31 -12.88
CA GLY A 107 7.24 -28.26 -11.43
C GLY A 107 7.40 -26.86 -10.83
N VAL A 108 7.57 -25.83 -11.66
CA VAL A 108 7.65 -24.43 -11.22
C VAL A 108 6.28 -23.79 -11.36
N LYS A 109 5.65 -23.48 -10.23
CA LYS A 109 4.36 -22.78 -10.18
C LYS A 109 4.54 -21.30 -10.54
N ARG A 110 3.84 -20.86 -11.59
CA ARG A 110 3.84 -19.50 -12.11
C ARG A 110 2.42 -18.98 -12.27
N TRP A 111 2.28 -17.67 -12.15
CA TRP A 111 1.02 -16.97 -12.30
C TRP A 111 1.17 -15.82 -13.28
N TYR A 112 0.13 -15.56 -14.05
CA TYR A 112 0.06 -14.32 -14.81
C TYR A 112 0.05 -13.12 -13.87
N GLY A 113 0.68 -12.02 -14.30
CA GLY A 113 0.62 -10.75 -13.57
C GLY A 113 -0.82 -10.34 -13.24
N GLN A 114 -1.75 -10.58 -14.17
CA GLN A 114 -3.18 -10.36 -13.96
C GLN A 114 -3.79 -11.23 -12.85
N THR A 115 -3.46 -12.52 -12.81
CA THR A 115 -3.93 -13.46 -11.78
C THR A 115 -3.45 -13.04 -10.39
N ALA A 116 -2.17 -12.68 -10.28
CA ALA A 116 -1.59 -12.20 -9.03
C ALA A 116 -2.19 -10.85 -8.57
N MET A 117 -2.41 -9.90 -9.48
CA MET A 117 -3.03 -8.60 -9.17
C MET A 117 -4.50 -8.75 -8.74
N THR A 118 -5.25 -9.64 -9.38
CA THR A 118 -6.63 -9.97 -8.98
C THR A 118 -6.66 -10.54 -7.55
N ALA A 119 -5.78 -11.48 -7.23
CA ALA A 119 -5.67 -12.05 -5.88
C ALA A 119 -5.33 -10.99 -4.82
N MET A 120 -4.41 -10.07 -5.15
CA MET A 120 -4.05 -8.95 -4.28
C MET A 120 -5.21 -7.97 -4.04
N THR A 121 -6.02 -7.72 -5.06
CA THR A 121 -7.21 -6.86 -4.97
C THR A 121 -8.25 -7.46 -4.03
N SER A 122 -8.56 -8.76 -4.17
CA SER A 122 -9.45 -9.48 -3.26
C SER A 122 -8.95 -9.48 -1.82
N ARG A 123 -7.64 -9.66 -1.61
CA ARG A 123 -6.99 -9.55 -0.28
C ARG A 123 -7.13 -8.15 0.33
N ARG A 124 -6.98 -7.09 -0.48
CA ARG A 124 -7.11 -5.69 -0.01
C ARG A 124 -8.55 -5.40 0.43
N SER A 125 -9.55 -5.92 -0.29
CA SER A 125 -10.96 -5.79 0.07
C SER A 125 -11.32 -6.53 1.36
N TYR A 126 -10.79 -7.74 1.59
CA TYR A 126 -11.05 -8.48 2.83
C TYR A 126 -10.51 -7.77 4.08
N ARG A 127 -9.35 -7.10 3.99
CA ARG A 127 -8.84 -6.28 5.10
C ARG A 127 -9.77 -5.11 5.42
N ARG A 128 -10.28 -4.42 4.40
CA ARG A 128 -11.19 -3.29 4.56
C ARG A 128 -12.51 -3.68 5.24
N ASN A 129 -12.99 -4.91 5.01
CA ASN A 129 -14.25 -5.39 5.57
C ASN A 129 -14.14 -5.97 7.00
N ARG A 130 -12.92 -6.13 7.53
CA ARG A 130 -12.70 -6.64 8.91
C ARG A 130 -12.51 -5.51 9.95
N GLU A 131 -12.45 -4.26 9.50
CA GLU A 131 -12.39 -3.06 10.35
C GLU A 131 -13.72 -2.29 10.37
N GLY A 132 -14.83 -2.95 9.99
CA GLY A 132 -16.20 -2.43 10.12
C GLY A 132 -16.91 -2.97 11.35
#